data_AF-A0A7C1CAC6-F1
#
_entry.id   AF-A0A7C1CAC6-F1
#
_cell.length_a   1.000
_cell.length_b   1.000
_cell.length_c   1.000
_cell.angle_alpha   90.00
_cell.angle_beta   90.00
_cell.angle_gamma   90.00
#
_symmetry.space_group_name_H-M   'P 1'
#
loop_
_entity.id
_entity.type
_entity.pdbx_description
1 polymer ?
#
loop_
_entity_poly.entity_id
_entity_poly.type
_entity_poly.pdbx_seq_one_letter_code
_entity_poly.pdbx_strand_id
1 'polypeptide(L)'
;MINWNSSVGVSHVYTSFSLNINAYGFKGWRSYSMKSMWLKIVWWNINITTNVVTVDFQVIQSTGGGLKPIPNLSLENIQVVIDTGQAENESITVENLTYSGNGEYIITFESPSTDIANIILTIITPENNIMVSARTSGEWKNIYLTNVGQGLGQEKLVPLSQFDFQEGGNGFITTPISHGQENVNVTSDPVAKNISLSDYIQIQLFLEHTGNSSEEVYFNVTFGFEFNGTTYWIGSDEVIVNESGTYIFNISTENFIYPEGSILILQMVAISDSGIGTIKVRYGPYYLSGIKL
;
A
#
# COMPACT_ATOMS: atom_id res chain seq x y z
N MET A 1 -13.62 -24.22 4.41
CA MET A 1 -12.67 -23.25 5.00
C MET A 1 -12.45 -22.15 3.98
N ILE A 2 -12.45 -20.93 4.49
CA ILE A 2 -12.41 -19.69 3.75
C ILE A 2 -11.17 -18.96 4.22
N ASN A 3 -10.34 -18.47 3.30
CA ASN A 3 -9.19 -17.62 3.62
C ASN A 3 -9.16 -16.43 2.67
N TRP A 4 -9.49 -15.25 3.17
CA TRP A 4 -9.61 -14.01 2.39
C TRP A 4 -8.68 -12.89 2.88
N ASN A 5 -7.81 -13.17 3.86
CA ASN A 5 -6.99 -12.16 4.54
C ASN A 5 -5.64 -11.89 3.84
N SER A 6 -5.51 -12.20 2.55
CA SER A 6 -4.27 -12.00 1.79
C SER A 6 -4.56 -11.64 0.34
N SER A 7 -3.50 -11.36 -0.43
CA SER A 7 -3.59 -11.17 -1.89
C SER A 7 -4.02 -12.43 -2.64
N VAL A 8 -4.06 -13.59 -1.96
CA VAL A 8 -4.67 -14.81 -2.44
C VAL A 8 -5.85 -15.19 -1.55
N GLY A 9 -7.04 -15.12 -2.14
CA GLY A 9 -8.29 -15.58 -1.58
C GLY A 9 -8.58 -17.03 -1.95
N VAL A 10 -9.04 -17.84 -1.00
CA VAL A 10 -9.49 -19.22 -1.26
C VAL A 10 -10.87 -19.44 -0.67
N SER A 11 -11.79 -19.90 -1.50
CA SER A 11 -13.09 -20.43 -1.08
C SER A 11 -13.17 -21.89 -1.46
N HIS A 12 -13.51 -22.75 -0.52
CA HIS A 12 -13.72 -24.17 -0.81
C HIS A 12 -14.94 -24.73 -0.10
N VAL A 13 -15.63 -25.62 -0.81
CA VAL A 13 -16.72 -26.45 -0.31
C VAL A 13 -16.41 -27.91 -0.64
N TYR A 14 -16.67 -28.80 0.30
CA TYR A 14 -16.56 -30.23 0.07
C TYR A 14 -17.71 -30.95 0.74
N THR A 15 -18.11 -32.08 0.18
CA THR A 15 -19.06 -33.01 0.78
C THR A 15 -18.51 -34.42 0.65
N SER A 16 -18.81 -35.24 1.65
CA SER A 16 -18.53 -36.67 1.64
C SER A 16 -19.84 -37.41 1.81
N PHE A 17 -20.02 -38.45 1.01
CA PHE A 17 -21.19 -39.29 1.05
C PHE A 17 -20.75 -40.72 1.29
N SER A 18 -21.49 -41.40 2.15
CA SER A 18 -21.30 -42.82 2.41
C SER A 18 -22.63 -43.56 2.30
N LEU A 19 -22.63 -44.70 1.62
CA LEU A 19 -23.82 -45.52 1.41
C LEU A 19 -23.55 -46.94 1.87
N ASN A 20 -24.42 -47.42 2.76
CA ASN A 20 -24.47 -48.79 3.20
C ASN A 20 -25.91 -49.29 3.01
N ILE A 21 -26.11 -50.32 2.18
CA ILE A 21 -27.41 -50.95 1.97
C ILE A 21 -27.36 -52.38 2.51
N ASN A 22 -27.76 -52.54 3.78
CA ASN A 22 -27.70 -53.83 4.48
C ASN A 22 -28.53 -54.93 3.79
N ALA A 23 -29.69 -54.58 3.22
CA ALA A 23 -30.58 -55.53 2.55
C ALA A 23 -29.94 -56.21 1.32
N TYR A 24 -28.94 -55.58 0.71
CA TYR A 24 -28.22 -56.10 -0.45
C TYR A 24 -26.74 -56.40 -0.16
N GLY A 25 -26.33 -56.40 1.13
CA GLY A 25 -24.94 -56.61 1.53
C GLY A 25 -23.95 -55.53 1.10
N PHE A 26 -24.43 -54.42 0.53
CA PHE A 26 -23.57 -53.34 0.03
C PHE A 26 -23.08 -52.48 1.20
N LYS A 27 -21.77 -52.48 1.46
CA LYS A 27 -21.15 -51.68 2.51
C LYS A 27 -19.91 -50.98 1.98
N GLY A 28 -19.65 -49.78 2.47
CA GLY A 28 -18.36 -49.12 2.27
C GLY A 28 -18.25 -48.25 1.02
N TRP A 29 -19.34 -47.98 0.29
CA TRP A 29 -19.27 -46.95 -0.74
C TRP A 29 -19.08 -45.60 -0.08
N ARG A 30 -17.97 -44.95 -0.42
CA ARG A 30 -17.65 -43.58 -0.04
C ARG A 30 -17.32 -42.83 -1.31
N SER A 31 -17.81 -41.61 -1.43
CA SER A 31 -17.29 -40.71 -2.42
C SER A 31 -17.33 -39.27 -1.93
N TYR A 32 -16.55 -38.45 -2.61
CA TYR A 32 -16.18 -37.12 -2.20
C TYR A 32 -16.41 -36.21 -3.39
N SER A 33 -17.00 -35.04 -3.13
CA SER A 33 -17.08 -33.96 -4.10
C SER A 33 -16.49 -32.72 -3.47
N MET A 34 -15.62 -32.04 -4.19
CA MET A 34 -14.95 -30.83 -3.74
C MET A 34 -14.97 -29.80 -4.86
N LYS A 35 -15.25 -28.56 -4.50
CA LYS A 35 -15.08 -27.41 -5.37
C LYS A 35 -14.33 -26.31 -4.61
N SER A 36 -13.24 -25.85 -5.22
CA SER A 36 -12.36 -24.82 -4.71
C SER A 36 -12.19 -23.72 -5.75
N MET A 37 -11.99 -22.52 -5.25
CA MET A 37 -11.77 -21.33 -6.03
C MET A 37 -10.65 -20.51 -5.43
N TRP A 38 -9.84 -19.94 -6.31
CA TRP A 38 -8.76 -19.03 -5.95
C TRP A 38 -8.96 -17.73 -6.69
N LEU A 39 -8.79 -16.65 -5.93
CA LEU A 39 -8.65 -15.30 -6.45
C LEU A 39 -7.29 -14.80 -6.04
N LYS A 40 -6.47 -14.37 -6.99
CA LYS A 40 -5.16 -13.78 -6.74
C LYS A 40 -5.14 -12.38 -7.30
N ILE A 41 -4.92 -11.38 -6.48
CA ILE A 41 -4.59 -10.05 -6.97
C ILE A 41 -3.11 -10.06 -7.35
N VAL A 42 -2.82 -9.89 -8.63
CA VAL A 42 -1.48 -9.95 -9.20
C VAL A 42 -0.76 -8.63 -8.95
N TRP A 43 -1.42 -7.52 -9.26
CA TRP A 43 -0.86 -6.18 -9.15
C TRP A 43 -1.97 -5.13 -9.07
N TRP A 44 -1.65 -3.97 -8.53
CA TRP A 44 -2.54 -2.81 -8.61
C TRP A 44 -1.76 -1.49 -8.62
N ASN A 45 -2.37 -0.46 -9.21
CA ASN A 45 -1.85 0.89 -9.18
C ASN A 45 -2.94 1.95 -9.19
N ILE A 46 -2.59 3.16 -8.75
CA ILE A 46 -3.43 4.34 -8.84
C ILE A 46 -2.68 5.42 -9.63
N ASN A 47 -3.37 6.04 -10.58
CA ASN A 47 -2.90 7.29 -11.18
C ASN A 47 -3.29 8.42 -10.24
N ILE A 48 -2.30 9.03 -9.57
CA ILE A 48 -2.56 10.06 -8.55
C ILE A 48 -3.11 11.38 -9.13
N THR A 49 -3.02 11.59 -10.44
CA THR A 49 -3.55 12.78 -11.12
C THR A 49 -5.03 12.62 -11.46
N THR A 50 -5.45 11.41 -11.80
CA THR A 50 -6.83 11.12 -12.23
C THR A 50 -7.63 10.30 -11.22
N ASN A 51 -7.01 9.89 -10.12
CA ASN A 51 -7.53 8.94 -9.13
C ASN A 51 -8.03 7.60 -9.70
N VAL A 52 -7.61 7.23 -10.91
CA VAL A 52 -8.01 5.99 -11.54
C VAL A 52 -7.15 4.85 -11.01
N VAL A 53 -7.81 3.84 -10.45
CA VAL A 53 -7.17 2.61 -9.97
C VAL A 53 -7.28 1.52 -11.03
N THR A 54 -6.18 0.81 -11.25
CA THR A 54 -6.10 -0.38 -12.09
C THR A 54 -5.73 -1.57 -11.22
N VAL A 55 -6.50 -2.67 -11.31
CA VAL A 55 -6.20 -3.92 -10.58
C VAL A 55 -6.13 -5.07 -11.58
N ASP A 56 -5.01 -5.78 -11.58
CA ASP A 56 -4.80 -7.04 -12.29
C ASP A 56 -5.01 -8.20 -11.31
N PHE A 57 -5.87 -9.15 -11.68
CA PHE A 57 -6.15 -10.33 -10.87
C PHE A 57 -6.41 -11.58 -11.72
N GLN A 58 -6.19 -12.74 -11.10
CA GLN A 58 -6.47 -14.04 -11.67
C GLN A 58 -7.51 -14.79 -10.84
N VAL A 59 -8.47 -15.42 -11.52
CA VAL A 59 -9.46 -16.30 -10.92
C VAL A 59 -9.44 -17.69 -11.56
N ILE A 60 -9.26 -18.72 -10.72
CA ILE A 60 -9.21 -20.12 -11.14
C ILE A 60 -10.07 -20.98 -10.23
N GLN A 61 -10.59 -22.09 -10.77
CA GLN A 61 -11.39 -23.07 -10.03
C GLN A 61 -10.83 -24.48 -10.17
N SER A 62 -11.11 -25.31 -9.16
CA SER A 62 -10.82 -26.74 -9.22
C SER A 62 -11.94 -27.45 -9.98
N THR A 63 -11.56 -28.26 -10.95
CA THR A 63 -12.47 -29.18 -11.66
C THR A 63 -11.94 -30.61 -11.55
N GLY A 64 -12.76 -31.60 -11.89
CA GLY A 64 -12.34 -33.00 -11.89
C GLY A 64 -11.15 -33.32 -12.81
N GLY A 65 -10.79 -32.41 -13.72
CA GLY A 65 -9.61 -32.52 -14.60
C GLY A 65 -8.46 -31.57 -14.24
N GLY A 66 -8.46 -30.97 -13.04
CA GLY A 66 -7.44 -30.02 -12.60
C GLY A 66 -7.94 -28.58 -12.47
N LEU A 67 -7.00 -27.63 -12.40
CA LEU A 67 -7.30 -26.20 -12.30
C LEU A 67 -7.72 -25.65 -13.66
N LYS A 68 -8.82 -24.89 -13.68
CA LYS A 68 -9.32 -24.23 -14.88
C LYS A 68 -9.57 -22.75 -14.63
N PRO A 69 -9.32 -21.88 -15.61
CA PRO A 69 -9.71 -20.48 -15.53
C PRO A 69 -11.23 -20.34 -15.48
N ILE A 70 -11.69 -19.25 -14.88
CA ILE A 70 -13.11 -18.86 -14.96
C ILE A 70 -13.25 -17.80 -16.04
N PRO A 71 -13.80 -18.14 -17.21
CA PRO A 71 -14.09 -17.16 -18.26
C PRO A 71 -15.40 -16.41 -17.96
N ASN A 72 -15.63 -15.31 -18.67
CA ASN A 72 -16.91 -14.60 -18.73
C ASN A 72 -17.39 -13.98 -17.43
N LEU A 73 -16.48 -13.44 -16.60
CA LEU A 73 -16.92 -12.50 -15.57
C LEU A 73 -17.54 -11.26 -16.23
N SER A 74 -18.64 -10.77 -15.66
CA SER A 74 -19.24 -9.46 -15.95
C SER A 74 -19.02 -8.51 -14.77
N LEU A 75 -19.30 -7.22 -14.94
CA LEU A 75 -19.17 -6.22 -13.86
C LEU A 75 -20.04 -6.58 -12.63
N GLU A 76 -21.19 -7.22 -12.82
CA GLU A 76 -22.08 -7.61 -11.72
C GLU A 76 -21.50 -8.72 -10.83
N ASN A 77 -20.48 -9.43 -11.33
CA ASN A 77 -19.79 -10.48 -10.59
C ASN A 77 -18.69 -9.92 -9.69
N ILE A 78 -18.41 -8.62 -9.75
CA ILE A 78 -17.27 -7.98 -9.09
C ILE A 78 -17.78 -7.00 -8.05
N GLN A 79 -17.25 -7.14 -6.83
CA GLN A 79 -17.45 -6.17 -5.76
C GLN A 79 -16.07 -5.68 -5.31
N VAL A 80 -15.93 -4.36 -5.25
CA VAL A 80 -14.71 -3.70 -4.80
C VAL A 80 -15.05 -2.87 -3.57
N VAL A 81 -14.27 -3.05 -2.52
CA VAL A 81 -14.30 -2.20 -1.34
C VAL A 81 -12.90 -1.64 -1.13
N ILE A 82 -12.79 -0.34 -0.91
CA ILE A 82 -11.53 0.32 -0.57
C ILE A 82 -11.52 0.69 0.91
N ASP A 83 -10.36 0.52 1.52
CA ASP A 83 -10.03 0.98 2.86
C ASP A 83 -9.04 2.14 2.70
N THR A 84 -9.40 3.33 3.17
CA THR A 84 -8.57 4.54 3.10
C THR A 84 -7.84 4.83 4.41
N GLY A 85 -8.02 4.01 5.44
CA GLY A 85 -7.48 4.21 6.79
C GLY A 85 -8.12 5.37 7.58
N GLN A 86 -8.75 6.34 6.90
CA GLN A 86 -9.32 7.55 7.51
C GLN A 86 -10.84 7.50 7.69
N ALA A 87 -11.54 6.74 6.85
CA ALA A 87 -12.99 6.67 6.79
C ALA A 87 -13.52 5.24 6.90
N GLU A 88 -14.83 5.08 6.99
CA GLU A 88 -15.46 3.76 6.80
C GLU A 88 -15.12 3.21 5.42
N ASN A 89 -14.96 1.89 5.32
CA ASN A 89 -14.69 1.22 4.05
C ASN A 89 -15.73 1.60 3.00
N GLU A 90 -15.26 2.00 1.82
CA GLU A 90 -16.13 2.50 0.76
C GLU A 90 -16.33 1.46 -0.34
N SER A 91 -17.59 1.24 -0.74
CA SER A 91 -17.91 0.34 -1.86
C SER A 91 -17.78 1.10 -3.18
N ILE A 92 -17.00 0.55 -4.11
CA ILE A 92 -16.69 1.21 -5.39
C ILE A 92 -17.38 0.49 -6.56
N THR A 93 -17.91 1.27 -7.49
CA THR A 93 -18.46 0.76 -8.74
C THR A 93 -17.32 0.56 -9.74
N VAL A 94 -17.20 -0.65 -10.29
CA VAL A 94 -16.21 -0.94 -11.33
C VAL A 94 -16.70 -0.41 -12.67
N GLU A 95 -15.85 0.33 -13.38
CA GLU A 95 -16.19 0.96 -14.65
C GLU A 95 -15.88 0.07 -15.86
N ASN A 96 -14.74 -0.62 -15.81
CA ASN A 96 -14.28 -1.45 -16.91
C ASN A 96 -13.73 -2.79 -16.41
N LEU A 97 -13.90 -3.82 -17.24
CA LEU A 97 -13.41 -5.18 -17.03
C LEU A 97 -12.90 -5.73 -18.35
N THR A 98 -11.62 -6.08 -18.40
CA THR A 98 -10.98 -6.68 -19.56
C THR A 98 -10.50 -8.09 -19.23
N TYR A 99 -10.81 -9.07 -20.09
CA TYR A 99 -10.29 -10.42 -19.97
C TYR A 99 -9.01 -10.58 -20.81
N SER A 100 -7.90 -10.93 -20.15
CA SER A 100 -6.58 -11.08 -20.78
C SER A 100 -6.25 -12.52 -21.17
N GLY A 101 -7.12 -13.48 -20.81
CA GLY A 101 -6.89 -14.91 -21.03
C GLY A 101 -6.43 -15.62 -19.76
N ASN A 102 -6.48 -16.96 -19.75
CA ASN A 102 -6.02 -17.80 -18.61
C ASN A 102 -6.61 -17.43 -17.23
N GLY A 103 -7.83 -16.88 -17.20
CA GLY A 103 -8.48 -16.46 -15.95
C GLY A 103 -7.97 -15.13 -15.41
N GLU A 104 -7.14 -14.42 -16.16
CA GLU A 104 -6.62 -13.09 -15.81
C GLU A 104 -7.54 -11.98 -16.32
N TYR A 105 -7.76 -11.00 -15.47
CA TYR A 105 -8.64 -9.87 -15.68
C TYR A 105 -8.02 -8.58 -15.19
N ILE A 106 -8.34 -7.50 -15.88
CA ILE A 106 -7.98 -6.14 -15.46
C ILE A 106 -9.28 -5.38 -15.21
N ILE A 107 -9.40 -4.77 -14.04
CA ILE A 107 -10.47 -3.81 -13.73
C ILE A 107 -9.92 -2.41 -13.56
N THR A 108 -10.75 -1.42 -13.88
CA THR A 108 -10.50 -0.02 -13.54
C THR A 108 -11.70 0.62 -12.86
N PHE A 109 -11.43 1.55 -11.96
CA PHE A 109 -12.43 2.35 -11.26
C PHE A 109 -11.82 3.66 -10.74
N GLU A 110 -12.64 4.69 -10.60
CA GLU A 110 -12.27 5.93 -9.90
C GLU A 110 -12.28 5.73 -8.37
N SER A 111 -11.23 6.22 -7.70
CA SER A 111 -11.14 6.25 -6.24
C SER A 111 -11.43 7.67 -5.71
N PRO A 112 -12.18 7.81 -4.61
CA PRO A 112 -12.41 9.10 -3.96
C PRO A 112 -11.14 9.67 -3.30
N SER A 113 -10.13 8.83 -3.05
CA SER A 113 -8.85 9.23 -2.46
C SER A 113 -7.67 8.48 -3.08
N THR A 114 -6.50 9.12 -3.11
CA THR A 114 -5.23 8.45 -3.44
C THR A 114 -4.67 7.62 -2.29
N ASP A 115 -5.17 7.85 -1.08
CA ASP A 115 -4.66 7.26 0.14
C ASP A 115 -5.41 5.94 0.39
N ILE A 116 -5.03 4.91 -0.36
CA ILE A 116 -5.64 3.57 -0.29
C ILE A 116 -4.75 2.66 0.55
N ALA A 117 -5.27 2.20 1.69
CA ALA A 117 -4.63 1.22 2.55
C ALA A 117 -4.70 -0.17 1.92
N ASN A 118 -5.92 -0.58 1.55
CA ASN A 118 -6.21 -1.89 0.97
C ASN A 118 -7.37 -1.80 -0.02
N ILE A 119 -7.36 -2.68 -1.01
CA ILE A 119 -8.46 -2.93 -1.94
C ILE A 119 -8.92 -4.36 -1.69
N ILE A 120 -10.17 -4.54 -1.26
CA ILE A 120 -10.80 -5.83 -1.07
C ILE A 120 -11.59 -6.12 -2.35
N LEU A 121 -11.11 -7.11 -3.11
CA LEU A 121 -11.76 -7.59 -4.32
C LEU A 121 -12.52 -8.87 -4.01
N THR A 122 -13.81 -8.86 -4.30
CA THR A 122 -14.68 -10.03 -4.16
C THR A 122 -15.26 -10.39 -5.53
N ILE A 123 -15.15 -11.68 -5.87
CA ILE A 123 -15.68 -12.25 -7.10
C ILE A 123 -16.78 -13.25 -6.77
N ILE A 124 -17.92 -13.12 -7.43
CA ILE A 124 -19.03 -14.08 -7.39
C ILE A 124 -19.10 -14.78 -8.74
N THR A 125 -18.87 -16.08 -8.77
CA THR A 125 -18.86 -16.81 -10.04
C THR A 125 -20.22 -16.88 -10.73
N PRO A 126 -20.28 -16.68 -12.05
CA PRO A 126 -21.55 -16.69 -12.79
C PRO A 126 -22.22 -18.07 -12.79
N GLU A 127 -21.45 -19.16 -12.86
CA GLU A 127 -22.04 -20.50 -12.99
C GLU A 127 -22.59 -21.08 -11.67
N ASN A 128 -21.96 -20.73 -10.54
CA ASN A 128 -22.23 -21.42 -9.28
C ASN A 128 -22.40 -20.50 -8.07
N ASN A 129 -22.36 -19.17 -8.27
CA ASN A 129 -22.49 -18.18 -7.20
C ASN A 129 -21.54 -18.42 -6.03
N ILE A 130 -20.37 -18.98 -6.31
CA ILE A 130 -19.31 -19.13 -5.31
C ILE A 130 -18.63 -17.78 -5.20
N MET A 131 -18.64 -17.25 -3.98
CA MET A 131 -17.95 -16.04 -3.60
C MET A 131 -16.53 -16.34 -3.15
N VAL A 132 -15.56 -15.57 -3.64
CA VAL A 132 -14.16 -15.60 -3.18
C VAL A 132 -13.67 -14.16 -3.05
N SER A 133 -12.92 -13.88 -1.98
CA SER A 133 -12.41 -12.54 -1.71
C SER A 133 -10.91 -12.56 -1.45
N ALA A 134 -10.23 -11.53 -1.92
CA ALA A 134 -8.82 -11.28 -1.70
C ALA A 134 -8.64 -9.80 -1.40
N ARG A 135 -7.60 -9.46 -0.64
CA ARG A 135 -7.25 -8.07 -0.34
C ARG A 135 -5.88 -7.74 -0.89
N THR A 136 -5.71 -6.57 -1.50
CA THR A 136 -4.39 -6.12 -1.88
C THR A 136 -3.50 -6.01 -0.64
N SER A 137 -2.21 -6.08 -0.90
CA SER A 137 -1.19 -5.51 -0.03
C SER A 137 -0.57 -4.35 -0.80
N GLY A 138 -0.09 -3.33 -0.11
CA GLY A 138 0.44 -2.13 -0.77
C GLY A 138 0.55 -0.93 0.15
N GLU A 139 0.44 -1.17 1.45
CA GLU A 139 0.46 -0.17 2.52
C GLU A 139 1.73 0.68 2.47
N TRP A 140 2.78 0.19 1.81
CA TRP A 140 4.05 0.90 1.59
C TRP A 140 4.04 1.88 0.43
N LYS A 141 2.97 1.99 -0.39
CA LYS A 141 2.88 3.03 -1.42
C LYS A 141 2.67 4.41 -0.82
N ASN A 142 1.97 4.48 0.30
CA ASN A 142 1.78 5.70 1.08
C ASN A 142 2.45 5.49 2.43
N ILE A 143 3.58 6.15 2.64
CA ILE A 143 4.38 6.06 3.85
C ILE A 143 4.17 7.34 4.62
N TYR A 144 3.90 7.23 5.90
CA TYR A 144 3.67 8.37 6.76
C TYR A 144 4.78 8.48 7.78
N LEU A 145 5.13 9.72 8.11
CA LEU A 145 5.99 10.03 9.23
C LEU A 145 5.14 9.99 10.50
N THR A 146 5.56 9.21 11.50
CA THR A 146 4.91 9.16 12.81
C THR A 146 5.92 8.87 13.91
N ASN A 147 5.46 8.86 15.16
CA ASN A 147 6.23 8.38 16.30
C ASN A 147 5.66 7.03 16.77
N VAL A 148 6.54 6.03 16.93
CA VAL A 148 6.15 4.67 17.37
C VAL A 148 6.40 4.43 18.87
N GLY A 149 6.75 5.46 19.64
CA GLY A 149 7.06 5.38 21.07
C GLY A 149 6.79 6.67 21.84
N GLN A 150 7.22 6.72 23.10
CA GLN A 150 7.03 7.87 24.00
C GLN A 150 8.31 8.70 24.23
N GLY A 151 9.36 8.49 23.43
CA GLY A 151 10.67 9.15 23.55
C GLY A 151 11.06 9.97 22.31
N LEU A 152 12.02 10.88 22.48
CA LEU A 152 12.67 11.59 21.36
C LEU A 152 13.49 10.61 20.50
N GLY A 153 13.50 10.78 19.18
CA GLY A 153 14.26 9.90 18.27
C GLY A 153 13.57 8.56 17.96
N GLN A 154 12.26 8.46 18.21
CA GLN A 154 11.42 7.30 17.89
C GLN A 154 10.57 7.54 16.64
N GLU A 155 10.92 8.56 15.85
CA GLU A 155 10.26 8.85 14.60
C GLU A 155 10.56 7.79 13.55
N LYS A 156 9.52 7.42 12.81
CA LYS A 156 9.58 6.30 11.88
C LYS A 156 8.74 6.58 10.64
N LEU A 157 9.22 6.04 9.53
CA LEU A 157 8.47 5.91 8.30
C LEU A 157 7.64 4.62 8.40
N VAL A 158 6.32 4.76 8.39
CA VAL A 158 5.40 3.62 8.52
C VAL A 158 4.44 3.56 7.33
N PRO A 159 4.07 2.36 6.88
CA PRO A 159 3.01 2.21 5.91
C PRO A 159 1.65 2.64 6.50
N LEU A 160 0.68 2.93 5.64
CA LEU A 160 -0.66 3.41 6.03
C LEU A 160 -1.36 2.52 7.08
N SER A 161 -1.15 1.21 7.06
CA SER A 161 -1.72 0.25 8.01
C SER A 161 -1.20 0.34 9.44
N GLN A 162 -0.01 0.92 9.60
CA GLN A 162 0.65 1.13 10.89
C GLN A 162 0.49 2.59 11.35
N PHE A 163 -0.16 3.42 10.55
CA PHE A 163 -0.43 4.80 10.87
C PHE A 163 -1.78 4.91 11.61
N ASP A 164 -1.75 5.50 12.80
CA ASP A 164 -2.95 5.73 13.61
C ASP A 164 -3.53 7.12 13.33
N PHE A 165 -4.72 7.15 12.72
CA PHE A 165 -5.45 8.37 12.37
C PHE A 165 -6.27 8.98 13.50
N GLN A 166 -6.52 8.25 14.59
CA GLN A 166 -7.49 8.67 15.61
C GLN A 166 -6.84 9.20 16.88
N GLU A 167 -5.75 8.58 17.36
CA GLU A 167 -5.07 9.01 18.60
C GLU A 167 -3.53 9.16 18.45
N GLY A 168 -2.97 8.84 17.28
CA GLY A 168 -1.53 8.70 17.08
C GLY A 168 -0.76 10.01 16.90
N GLY A 169 0.14 10.31 17.84
CA GLY A 169 1.51 10.67 17.47
C GLY A 169 1.74 11.97 16.70
N ASN A 170 0.90 13.00 16.84
CA ASN A 170 1.29 14.33 16.35
C ASN A 170 2.60 14.76 17.04
N GLY A 171 3.58 15.16 16.25
CA GLY A 171 4.89 15.49 16.76
C GLY A 171 5.68 16.35 15.81
N PHE A 172 6.96 16.50 16.10
CA PHE A 172 7.87 17.18 15.20
C PHE A 172 9.29 16.62 15.31
N ILE A 173 9.98 16.61 14.18
CA ILE A 173 11.43 16.43 14.10
C ILE A 173 12.04 17.81 14.03
N THR A 174 13.11 18.05 14.79
CA THR A 174 13.87 19.29 14.69
C THR A 174 15.03 19.08 13.74
N THR A 175 15.02 19.79 12.61
CA THR A 175 16.15 19.89 11.70
C THR A 175 16.89 21.19 11.99
N PRO A 176 18.08 21.11 12.60
CA PRO A 176 18.88 22.30 12.89
C PRO A 176 19.30 22.98 11.59
N ILE A 177 19.19 24.31 11.56
CA ILE A 177 19.69 25.12 10.46
C ILE A 177 21.18 25.29 10.71
N SER A 178 21.98 24.65 9.87
CA SER A 178 23.44 24.71 9.94
C SER A 178 24.00 25.27 8.64
N HIS A 179 25.28 25.65 8.63
CA HIS A 179 26.02 25.87 7.38
C HIS A 179 26.33 24.54 6.65
N GLY A 180 25.31 23.67 6.52
CA GLY A 180 25.32 22.50 5.64
C GLY A 180 25.91 21.19 6.18
N GLN A 181 25.82 20.86 7.48
CA GLN A 181 26.47 19.64 8.01
C GLN A 181 25.62 18.70 8.87
N GLU A 182 24.47 19.12 9.40
CA GLU A 182 23.64 18.25 10.26
C GLU A 182 22.44 17.68 9.50
N ASN A 183 22.49 16.37 9.24
CA ASN A 183 21.42 15.62 8.58
C ASN A 183 20.56 14.91 9.61
N VAL A 184 19.25 14.93 9.40
CA VAL A 184 18.31 14.13 10.18
C VAL A 184 17.78 13.00 9.31
N ASN A 185 17.98 11.75 9.74
CA ASN A 185 17.49 10.58 9.04
C ASN A 185 16.31 9.97 9.80
N VAL A 186 15.26 9.62 9.07
CA VAL A 186 14.15 8.81 9.56
C VAL A 186 14.10 7.52 8.74
N THR A 187 13.94 6.39 9.42
CA THR A 187 13.94 5.08 8.78
C THR A 187 12.62 4.33 8.95
N SER A 188 12.38 3.33 8.13
CA SER A 188 11.26 2.40 8.29
C SER A 188 11.66 1.09 8.97
N ASP A 189 10.67 0.25 9.27
CA ASP A 189 10.94 -1.20 9.40
C ASP A 189 11.26 -1.83 8.05
N PRO A 190 11.89 -3.02 8.02
CA PRO A 190 12.10 -3.76 6.79
C PRO A 190 10.79 -3.97 6.02
N VAL A 191 10.78 -3.62 4.73
CA VAL A 191 9.60 -3.76 3.88
C VAL A 191 9.25 -5.24 3.70
N ALA A 192 7.98 -5.57 3.91
CA ALA A 192 7.53 -6.98 3.94
C ALA A 192 7.42 -7.65 2.56
N LYS A 193 7.67 -6.91 1.48
CA LYS A 193 7.62 -7.39 0.10
C LYS A 193 8.34 -6.43 -0.84
N ASN A 194 8.58 -6.87 -2.06
CA ASN A 194 9.09 -5.99 -3.12
C ASN A 194 8.10 -4.83 -3.38
N ILE A 195 8.63 -3.62 -3.57
CA ILE A 195 7.87 -2.42 -3.89
C ILE A 195 8.34 -1.91 -5.25
N SER A 196 7.43 -1.84 -6.21
CA SER A 196 7.68 -1.16 -7.49
C SER A 196 7.37 0.32 -7.34
N LEU A 197 8.32 1.17 -7.72
CA LEU A 197 8.16 2.63 -7.74
C LEU A 197 7.43 3.11 -8.98
N SER A 198 6.73 4.22 -8.80
CA SER A 198 6.28 5.09 -9.89
C SER A 198 7.47 5.86 -10.48
N ASP A 199 7.32 6.39 -11.70
CA ASP A 199 8.37 7.19 -12.37
C ASP A 199 8.80 8.43 -11.56
N TYR A 200 7.99 8.84 -10.58
CA TYR A 200 8.31 9.89 -9.63
C TYR A 200 7.80 9.52 -8.23
N ILE A 201 8.54 9.92 -7.22
CA ILE A 201 8.16 9.89 -5.80
C ILE A 201 7.75 11.30 -5.41
N GLN A 202 6.63 11.43 -4.71
CA GLN A 202 6.19 12.68 -4.12
C GLN A 202 6.34 12.62 -2.60
N ILE A 203 7.16 13.50 -2.03
CA ILE A 203 7.29 13.67 -0.58
C ILE A 203 6.54 14.94 -0.20
N GLN A 204 5.63 14.82 0.75
CA GLN A 204 4.88 15.94 1.31
C GLN A 204 5.31 16.12 2.77
N LEU A 205 5.82 17.28 3.14
CA LEU A 205 6.19 17.59 4.51
C LEU A 205 5.53 18.89 4.97
N PHE A 206 4.98 18.88 6.18
CA PHE A 206 4.61 20.10 6.87
C PHE A 206 5.82 20.67 7.61
N LEU A 207 6.30 21.82 7.18
CA LEU A 207 7.48 22.48 7.72
C LEU A 207 7.06 23.71 8.52
N GLU A 208 7.60 23.86 9.73
CA GLU A 208 7.42 25.05 10.56
C GLU A 208 8.77 25.72 10.81
N HIS A 209 8.89 26.97 10.37
CA HIS A 209 10.07 27.77 10.62
C HIS A 209 9.99 28.41 12.00
N THR A 210 11.03 28.22 12.83
CA THR A 210 11.08 28.74 14.21
C THR A 210 12.17 29.80 14.44
N GLY A 211 12.85 30.24 13.37
CA GLY A 211 13.90 31.27 13.38
C GLY A 211 13.39 32.65 12.92
N ASN A 212 14.33 33.56 12.60
CA ASN A 212 14.00 34.90 12.10
C ASN A 212 13.35 34.80 10.71
N SER A 213 12.14 35.32 10.55
CA SER A 213 11.31 35.15 9.33
C SER A 213 11.81 35.87 8.07
N SER A 214 12.99 36.48 8.10
CA SER A 214 13.55 37.26 6.98
C SER A 214 14.64 36.52 6.20
N GLU A 215 14.95 35.28 6.57
CA GLU A 215 16.05 34.50 6.01
C GLU A 215 15.53 33.34 5.17
N GLU A 216 16.09 33.18 3.97
CA GLU A 216 15.78 32.05 3.09
C GLU A 216 16.45 30.80 3.66
N VAL A 217 15.63 29.79 3.98
CA VAL A 217 16.11 28.48 4.44
C VAL A 217 15.89 27.47 3.33
N TYR A 218 16.98 26.90 2.82
CA TYR A 218 16.93 25.80 1.85
C TYR A 218 16.73 24.50 2.61
N PHE A 219 15.64 23.79 2.30
CA PHE A 219 15.33 22.50 2.89
C PHE A 219 15.46 21.43 1.83
N ASN A 220 16.45 20.55 1.99
CA ASN A 220 16.69 19.43 1.10
C ASN A 220 16.13 18.15 1.70
N VAL A 221 15.47 17.35 0.86
CA VAL A 221 15.13 15.96 1.18
C VAL A 221 15.89 15.04 0.23
N THR A 222 16.44 13.97 0.79
CA THR A 222 17.07 12.89 0.02
C THR A 222 16.41 11.58 0.42
N PHE A 223 15.93 10.81 -0.56
CA PHE A 223 15.26 9.54 -0.32
C PHE A 223 16.08 8.37 -0.84
N GLY A 224 16.08 7.29 -0.06
CA GLY A 224 16.85 6.09 -0.35
C GLY A 224 16.41 4.91 0.48
N PHE A 225 17.20 3.85 0.44
CA PHE A 225 16.98 2.65 1.23
C PHE A 225 18.29 1.95 1.56
N GLU A 226 18.30 1.20 2.65
CA GLU A 226 19.36 0.26 2.99
C GLU A 226 18.92 -1.17 2.65
N PHE A 227 19.79 -1.91 1.97
CA PHE A 227 19.59 -3.33 1.70
C PHE A 227 20.91 -4.08 1.86
N ASN A 228 20.90 -5.18 2.64
CA ASN A 228 22.10 -5.96 2.97
C ASN A 228 23.26 -5.11 3.50
N GLY A 229 22.98 -4.10 4.33
CA GLY A 229 23.97 -3.21 4.93
C GLY A 229 24.60 -2.19 3.98
N THR A 230 24.04 -2.03 2.77
CA THR A 230 24.46 -1.00 1.80
C THR A 230 23.34 0.00 1.59
N THR A 231 23.64 1.29 1.68
CA THR A 231 22.71 2.39 1.41
C THR A 231 22.71 2.76 -0.07
N TYR A 232 21.52 2.89 -0.64
CA TYR A 232 21.27 3.30 -2.01
C TYR A 232 20.42 4.57 -1.99
N TRP A 233 20.94 5.65 -2.56
CA TRP A 233 20.23 6.92 -2.72
C TRP A 233 19.61 6.98 -4.11
N ILE A 234 18.37 7.46 -4.16
CA ILE A 234 17.58 7.46 -5.40
C ILE A 234 17.59 8.84 -6.02
N GLY A 235 17.42 9.84 -5.16
CA GLY A 235 17.49 11.23 -5.55
C GLY A 235 17.18 12.15 -4.39
N SER A 236 17.21 13.43 -4.70
CA SER A 236 16.94 14.50 -3.78
C SER A 236 16.18 15.62 -4.48
N ASP A 237 15.51 16.43 -3.67
CA ASP A 237 14.86 17.65 -4.12
C ASP A 237 14.98 18.71 -3.02
N GLU A 238 14.83 19.97 -3.39
CA GLU A 238 15.04 21.11 -2.51
C GLU A 238 13.95 22.17 -2.69
N VAL A 239 13.51 22.74 -1.58
CA VAL A 239 12.59 23.88 -1.56
C VAL A 239 13.12 24.98 -0.66
N ILE A 240 12.67 26.20 -0.92
CA ILE A 240 12.92 27.35 -0.04
C ILE A 240 11.75 27.46 0.95
N VAL A 241 12.04 27.40 2.24
CA VAL A 241 11.06 27.47 3.33
C VAL A 241 10.99 28.89 3.87
N ASN A 242 9.96 29.62 3.46
CA ASN A 242 9.75 31.02 3.84
C ASN A 242 8.61 31.20 4.86
N GLU A 243 7.70 30.24 4.91
CA GLU A 243 6.55 30.24 5.82
C GLU A 243 6.23 28.83 6.33
N SER A 244 5.50 28.75 7.42
CA SER A 244 5.03 27.47 7.94
C SER A 244 3.89 26.93 7.08
N GLY A 245 4.01 25.70 6.60
CA GLY A 245 3.02 25.11 5.73
C GLY A 245 3.46 23.78 5.11
N THR A 246 2.65 23.31 4.16
CA THR A 246 2.91 22.07 3.43
C THR A 246 3.78 22.34 2.21
N TYR A 247 4.88 21.61 2.10
CA TYR A 247 5.81 21.65 0.98
C TYR A 247 5.82 20.29 0.28
N ILE A 248 5.94 20.33 -1.05
CA ILE A 248 5.97 19.14 -1.90
C ILE A 248 7.33 19.06 -2.59
N PHE A 249 7.94 17.89 -2.51
CA PHE A 249 9.21 17.54 -3.14
C PHE A 249 8.96 16.41 -4.14
N ASN A 250 9.53 16.50 -5.34
CA ASN A 250 9.35 15.52 -6.39
C ASN A 250 10.71 14.94 -6.81
N ILE A 251 10.89 13.63 -6.59
CA ILE A 251 12.11 12.93 -6.95
C ILE A 251 11.81 12.04 -8.15
N SER A 252 12.48 12.29 -9.27
CA SER A 252 12.44 11.41 -10.45
C SER A 252 13.08 10.07 -10.10
N THR A 253 12.45 8.97 -10.51
CA THR A 253 13.03 7.63 -10.37
C THR A 253 13.24 6.99 -11.74
N GLU A 254 14.25 6.13 -11.84
CA GLU A 254 14.36 5.21 -12.97
C GLU A 254 13.72 3.89 -12.54
N ASN A 255 12.46 3.64 -12.94
CA ASN A 255 11.69 2.39 -12.73
C ASN A 255 12.40 1.32 -11.87
N PHE A 256 12.38 1.52 -10.55
CA PHE A 256 13.17 0.76 -9.60
C PHE A 256 12.27 -0.12 -8.73
N ILE A 257 12.78 -1.29 -8.32
CA ILE A 257 12.10 -2.20 -7.40
C ILE A 257 12.90 -2.25 -6.10
N TYR A 258 12.32 -1.82 -4.99
CA TYR A 258 12.89 -2.09 -3.68
C TYR A 258 12.74 -3.57 -3.38
N PRO A 259 13.83 -4.28 -3.04
CA PRO A 259 13.73 -5.66 -2.61
C PRO A 259 13.07 -5.77 -1.23
N GLU A 260 12.34 -6.86 -1.03
CA GLU A 260 11.86 -7.29 0.29
C GLU A 260 13.00 -7.28 1.32
N GLY A 261 12.73 -6.75 2.51
CA GLY A 261 13.71 -6.59 3.58
C GLY A 261 14.49 -5.26 3.55
N SER A 262 14.28 -4.41 2.53
CA SER A 262 14.86 -3.06 2.51
C SER A 262 14.34 -2.18 3.65
N ILE A 263 15.19 -1.32 4.19
CA ILE A 263 14.83 -0.28 5.16
C ILE A 263 14.80 1.05 4.41
N LEU A 264 13.66 1.72 4.36
CA LEU A 264 13.54 3.02 3.68
C LEU A 264 14.14 4.12 4.54
N ILE A 265 14.74 5.13 3.91
CA ILE A 265 15.44 6.23 4.56
C ILE A 265 14.98 7.55 3.93
N LEU A 266 14.44 8.43 4.77
CA LEU A 266 14.25 9.84 4.46
C LEU A 266 15.31 10.65 5.20
N GLN A 267 16.20 11.27 4.44
CA GLN A 267 17.18 12.22 4.95
C GLN A 267 16.69 13.65 4.72
N MET A 268 16.82 14.49 5.73
CA MET A 268 16.39 15.89 5.71
C MET A 268 17.52 16.79 6.18
N VAL A 269 17.71 17.91 5.49
CA VAL A 269 18.76 18.89 5.78
C VAL A 269 18.18 20.30 5.62
N ALA A 270 18.43 21.17 6.60
CA ALA A 270 18.07 22.59 6.52
C ALA A 270 19.34 23.44 6.51
N ILE A 271 19.46 24.33 5.52
CA ILE A 271 20.65 25.14 5.26
C ILE A 271 20.24 26.61 5.18
N SER A 272 20.99 27.48 5.84
CA SER A 272 20.88 28.94 5.70
C SER A 272 22.26 29.58 5.72
N ASP A 273 22.43 30.64 4.94
CA ASP A 273 23.65 31.46 4.91
C ASP A 273 23.89 32.24 6.22
N SER A 274 22.85 32.47 7.02
CA SER A 274 22.92 33.13 8.34
C SER A 274 23.28 32.18 9.49
N GLY A 275 23.06 30.89 9.30
CA GLY A 275 23.56 29.81 10.16
C GLY A 275 22.90 29.60 11.52
N ILE A 276 21.75 30.21 11.84
CA ILE A 276 21.12 30.06 13.17
C ILE A 276 19.60 29.90 13.08
N GLY A 277 19.10 28.72 13.46
CA GLY A 277 17.67 28.45 13.65
C GLY A 277 17.33 26.96 13.58
N THR A 278 16.03 26.64 13.53
CA THR A 278 15.57 25.26 13.28
C THR A 278 14.32 25.24 12.41
N ILE A 279 14.21 24.22 11.57
CA ILE A 279 12.97 23.83 10.90
C ILE A 279 12.37 22.65 11.66
N LYS A 280 11.10 22.75 12.04
CA LYS A 280 10.35 21.63 12.59
C LYS A 280 9.59 20.93 11.46
N VAL A 281 9.86 19.65 11.26
CA VAL A 281 9.06 18.80 10.38
C VAL A 281 7.93 18.22 11.21
N ARG A 282 6.74 18.78 11.08
CA ARG A 282 5.54 18.32 11.80
C ARG A 282 5.03 17.03 11.18
N TYR A 283 4.51 16.12 11.98
CA TYR A 283 3.98 14.84 11.52
C TYR A 283 2.78 14.39 12.34
N GLY A 284 2.11 13.33 11.88
CA GLY A 284 0.88 12.82 12.46
C GLY A 284 -0.38 13.26 11.70
N PRO A 285 -1.58 12.83 12.15
CA PRO A 285 -2.83 12.93 11.40
C PRO A 285 -3.23 14.35 10.97
N TYR A 286 -2.79 15.39 11.70
CA TYR A 286 -3.10 16.78 11.33
C TYR A 286 -2.19 17.36 10.26
N TYR A 287 -1.00 16.79 10.09
CA TYR A 287 0.03 17.34 9.21
C TYR A 287 0.24 16.49 7.96
N LEU A 288 -0.07 15.18 8.05
CA LEU A 288 0.00 14.21 6.95
C LEU A 288 1.33 14.27 6.19
N SER A 289 2.43 14.46 6.92
CA SER A 289 3.78 14.38 6.37
C SER A 289 4.09 12.93 5.99
N GLY A 290 4.49 12.70 4.74
CA GLY A 290 4.64 11.37 4.18
C GLY A 290 5.23 11.35 2.77
N ILE A 291 5.26 10.16 2.19
CA ILE A 291 5.90 9.81 0.93
C ILE A 291 4.93 8.95 0.12
N LYS A 292 4.70 9.34 -1.14
CA LYS A 292 3.95 8.57 -2.12
C LYS A 292 4.93 7.99 -3.14
N LEU A 293 5.01 6.65 -3.20
CA LEU A 293 5.94 5.87 -4.02
C LEU A 293 5.36 5.44 -5.37
#